data_AF-A0A9D6P2T3-F1
#
_entry.id   AF-A0A9D6P2T3-F1
#
_cell.length_a   1.000
_cell.length_b   1.000
_cell.length_c   1.000
_cell.angle_alpha   90.00
_cell.angle_beta   90.00
_cell.angle_gamma   90.00
#
_symmetry.space_group_name_H-M   'P 1'
#
loop_
_entity.id
_entity.type
_entity.pdbx_description
1 polymer ?
#
loop_
_entity_poly.entity_id
_entity_poly.type
_entity_poly.pdbx_seq_one_letter_code
_entity_poly.pdbx_strand_id
1 'polypeptide(L)'
;MLKPILFNHRPAGLAVSDLPVLIHGADGSGASMFSISLIAHLFLEGANLLFLCGYHMARDEFLEQTGASSESVLVDQEEDVAASHHKRVVFISRETPQLFGRLIEELPDITERVVFVKNIELFDGSILESTKGLPRLVVSGDIEACAFKTELLQHVWRTRISFSKLGDDGLPDLPKYSGYLEQKHRTGIVTLGEVQSPQD
;
A
#
# COMPACT_ATOMS: atom_id res chain seq x y z
N MET A 1 -1.75 17.44 -1.92
CA MET A 1 -3.15 17.38 -2.41
C MET A 1 -3.42 16.00 -3.00
N LEU A 2 -4.56 15.38 -2.66
CA LEU A 2 -4.90 14.01 -3.09
C LEU A 2 -5.00 13.90 -4.61
N LYS A 3 -4.33 12.90 -5.20
CA LYS A 3 -4.40 12.60 -6.63
C LYS A 3 -5.54 11.59 -6.89
N PRO A 4 -6.51 11.87 -7.77
CA PRO A 4 -7.60 10.94 -8.03
C PRO A 4 -7.08 9.67 -8.72
N ILE A 5 -7.58 8.50 -8.33
CA ILE A 5 -7.32 7.25 -9.04
C ILE A 5 -8.32 7.12 -10.19
N LEU A 6 -7.80 6.88 -11.39
CA LEU A 6 -8.60 6.66 -12.59
C LEU A 6 -8.49 5.20 -13.01
N PHE A 7 -9.61 4.64 -13.46
CA PHE A 7 -9.68 3.34 -14.13
C PHE A 7 -10.25 3.53 -15.53
N ASN A 8 -9.51 3.11 -16.56
CA ASN A 8 -9.86 3.36 -17.96
C ASN A 8 -10.27 4.82 -18.19
N HIS A 9 -9.48 5.75 -17.64
CA HIS A 9 -9.65 7.21 -17.72
C HIS A 9 -10.91 7.78 -17.04
N ARG A 10 -11.60 6.98 -16.23
CA ARG A 10 -12.76 7.45 -15.45
C ARG A 10 -12.43 7.42 -13.96
N PRO A 11 -12.91 8.38 -13.16
CA PRO A 11 -12.81 8.30 -11.70
C PRO A 11 -13.42 6.98 -11.22
N ALA A 12 -12.60 6.13 -10.63
CA ALA A 12 -13.04 4.90 -10.00
C ALA A 12 -11.99 4.51 -8.97
N GLY A 13 -12.39 4.57 -7.70
CA GLY A 13 -11.56 4.15 -6.59
C GLY A 13 -11.42 2.63 -6.52
N LEU A 14 -10.35 2.21 -5.86
CA LEU A 14 -10.27 0.93 -5.19
C LEU A 14 -10.78 1.15 -3.77
N ALA A 15 -11.67 0.30 -3.30
CA ALA A 15 -12.25 0.37 -1.96
C ALA A 15 -11.66 -0.74 -1.07
N VAL A 16 -11.99 -0.71 0.22
CA VAL A 16 -11.62 -1.78 1.17
C VAL A 16 -12.11 -3.16 0.70
N SER A 17 -13.23 -3.22 -0.05
CA SER A 17 -13.75 -4.45 -0.64
C SER A 17 -12.88 -5.01 -1.77
N ASP A 18 -11.89 -4.29 -2.26
CA ASP A 18 -10.95 -4.76 -3.29
C ASP A 18 -9.69 -5.41 -2.70
N LEU A 19 -9.54 -5.40 -1.37
CA LEU A 19 -8.41 -6.01 -0.64
C LEU A 19 -8.56 -7.55 -0.52
N PRO A 20 -7.45 -8.31 -0.45
CA PRO A 20 -6.05 -7.85 -0.45
C PRO A 20 -5.52 -7.48 -1.85
N VAL A 21 -4.58 -6.51 -1.89
CA VAL A 21 -3.99 -5.96 -3.14
C VAL A 21 -2.47 -6.21 -3.17
N LEU A 22 -1.97 -6.70 -4.30
CA LEU A 22 -0.54 -6.69 -4.63
C LEU A 22 -0.26 -5.65 -5.71
N ILE A 23 0.72 -4.79 -5.47
CA ILE A 23 1.16 -3.75 -6.41
C ILE A 23 2.63 -3.99 -6.76
N HIS A 24 2.89 -4.35 -8.01
CA HIS A 24 4.24 -4.51 -8.55
C HIS A 24 4.64 -3.28 -9.37
N GLY A 25 5.87 -2.80 -9.17
CA GLY A 25 6.49 -1.88 -10.12
C GLY A 25 7.98 -1.71 -9.84
N ALA A 26 8.79 -1.83 -10.89
CA ALA A 26 10.20 -1.48 -10.90
C ALA A 26 10.40 0.03 -10.66
N ASP A 27 11.63 0.43 -10.36
CA ASP A 27 11.97 1.83 -10.13
C ASP A 27 11.55 2.73 -11.31
N GLY A 28 11.07 3.94 -10.98
CA GLY A 28 10.60 4.91 -11.98
C GLY A 28 9.28 4.58 -12.71
N SER A 29 8.66 3.41 -12.47
CA SER A 29 7.43 2.97 -13.15
C SER A 29 6.17 3.78 -12.78
N GLY A 30 6.14 4.36 -11.58
CA GLY A 30 4.99 5.07 -11.02
C GLY A 30 4.25 4.32 -9.92
N ALA A 31 4.54 3.03 -9.72
CA ALA A 31 3.89 2.22 -8.68
C ALA A 31 4.02 2.83 -7.28
N SER A 32 5.15 3.46 -6.98
CA SER A 32 5.40 4.05 -5.66
C SER A 32 4.39 5.17 -5.33
N MET A 33 4.21 6.14 -6.24
CA MET A 33 3.27 7.25 -6.05
C MET A 33 1.81 6.75 -6.09
N PHE A 34 1.52 5.78 -6.96
CA PHE A 34 0.20 5.17 -7.02
C PHE A 34 -0.18 4.48 -5.71
N SER A 35 0.71 3.67 -5.13
CA SER A 35 0.41 2.96 -3.89
C SER A 35 0.21 3.90 -2.70
N ILE A 36 0.96 5.00 -2.62
CA ILE A 36 0.71 6.03 -1.59
C ILE A 36 -0.65 6.69 -1.80
N SER A 37 -0.97 7.06 -3.04
CA SER A 37 -2.26 7.70 -3.35
C SER A 37 -3.42 6.76 -3.02
N LEU A 38 -3.31 5.47 -3.33
CA LEU A 38 -4.31 4.46 -2.96
C LEU A 38 -4.56 4.41 -1.46
N ILE A 39 -3.49 4.34 -0.67
CA ILE A 39 -3.60 4.27 0.78
C ILE A 39 -4.17 5.58 1.36
N ALA A 40 -3.82 6.72 0.77
CA ALA A 40 -4.43 8.02 1.09
C ALA A 40 -5.93 8.04 0.81
N HIS A 41 -6.38 7.52 -0.34
CA HIS A 41 -7.81 7.36 -0.65
C HIS A 41 -8.53 6.51 0.39
N LEU A 42 -8.01 5.31 0.69
CA LEU A 42 -8.63 4.40 1.67
C LEU A 42 -8.72 5.05 3.07
N PHE A 43 -7.71 5.80 3.49
CA PHE A 43 -7.73 6.54 4.75
C PHE A 43 -8.80 7.64 4.77
N LEU A 44 -8.92 8.41 3.69
CA LEU A 44 -9.91 9.47 3.56
C LEU A 44 -11.34 8.92 3.43
N GLU A 45 -11.49 7.69 2.96
CA GLU A 45 -12.75 6.92 3.01
C GLU A 45 -13.05 6.33 4.40
N GLY A 46 -12.19 6.56 5.39
CA GLY A 46 -12.41 6.22 6.79
C GLY A 46 -11.61 5.02 7.31
N ALA A 47 -10.74 4.40 6.50
CA ALA A 47 -9.93 3.28 6.98
C ALA A 47 -8.91 3.73 8.05
N ASN A 48 -8.67 2.84 9.02
CA ASN A 48 -7.50 2.91 9.88
C ASN A 48 -6.34 2.16 9.21
N LEU A 49 -5.12 2.64 9.40
CA LEU A 49 -3.91 2.15 8.73
C LEU A 49 -2.85 1.67 9.73
N LEU A 50 -2.18 0.58 9.38
CA LEU A 50 -0.85 0.23 9.87
C LEU A 50 0.10 0.26 8.66
N PHE A 51 1.09 1.13 8.70
CA PHE A 51 1.90 1.51 7.55
C PHE A 51 3.36 1.15 7.82
N LEU A 52 3.82 0.05 7.22
CA LEU A 52 5.21 -0.39 7.24
C LEU A 52 5.91 0.05 5.96
N CYS A 53 7.00 0.80 6.09
CA CYS A 53 7.73 1.30 4.93
C CYS A 53 9.23 1.40 5.14
N GLY A 54 9.97 1.16 4.06
CA GLY A 54 11.42 1.30 4.02
C GLY A 54 11.96 2.74 4.02
N TYR A 55 11.14 3.74 3.70
CA TYR A 55 11.61 5.12 3.48
C TYR A 55 10.64 6.16 4.03
N HIS A 56 11.16 7.19 4.71
CA HIS A 56 10.38 8.29 5.28
C HIS A 56 9.60 9.09 4.23
N MET A 57 10.11 9.22 3.00
CA MET A 57 9.46 9.97 1.91
C MET A 57 8.03 9.48 1.61
N ALA A 58 7.79 8.18 1.74
CA ALA A 58 6.46 7.60 1.53
C ALA A 58 5.44 8.06 2.59
N ARG A 59 5.89 8.14 3.85
CA ARG A 59 5.09 8.67 4.97
C ARG A 59 4.81 10.15 4.75
N ASP A 60 5.85 10.92 4.40
CA ASP A 60 5.74 12.36 4.25
C ASP A 60 4.78 12.72 3.09
N GLU A 61 4.88 12.02 1.96
CA GLU A 61 3.92 12.13 0.84
C GLU A 61 2.49 11.75 1.27
N PHE A 62 2.31 10.66 2.01
CA PHE A 62 0.99 10.29 2.54
C PHE A 62 0.41 11.40 3.44
N LEU A 63 1.23 11.96 4.33
CA LEU A 63 0.81 13.04 5.22
C LEU A 63 0.47 14.32 4.44
N GLU A 64 1.24 14.64 3.40
CA GLU A 64 0.93 15.78 2.51
C GLU A 64 -0.38 15.60 1.74
N GLN A 65 -0.72 14.36 1.34
CA GLN A 65 -1.97 14.08 0.64
C GLN A 65 -3.19 14.12 1.56
N THR A 66 -3.03 13.74 2.83
CA THR A 66 -4.16 13.48 3.76
C THR A 66 -4.32 14.52 4.86
N GLY A 67 -3.27 15.24 5.23
CA GLY A 67 -3.27 16.12 6.41
C GLY A 67 -3.32 15.37 7.75
N ALA A 68 -3.07 14.05 7.77
CA ALA A 68 -3.33 13.16 8.90
C ALA A 68 -2.35 13.29 10.09
N SER A 69 -1.57 14.37 10.20
CA SER A 69 -0.49 14.50 11.18
C SER A 69 -0.97 14.29 12.63
N SER A 70 -2.12 14.86 13.02
CA SER A 70 -2.69 14.69 14.37
C SER A 70 -3.28 13.30 14.65
N GLU A 71 -3.71 12.61 13.60
CA GLU A 71 -4.33 11.28 13.66
C GLU A 71 -3.31 10.15 13.56
N SER A 72 -2.05 10.51 13.38
CA SER A 72 -0.93 9.58 13.20
C SER A 72 -0.01 9.48 14.42
N VAL A 73 0.79 8.42 14.44
CA VAL A 73 1.94 8.22 15.32
C VAL A 73 3.03 7.46 14.56
N LEU A 74 4.28 7.76 14.86
CA LEU A 74 5.43 6.92 14.49
C LEU A 74 5.76 6.05 15.69
N VAL A 75 5.85 4.74 15.47
CA VAL A 75 6.28 3.77 16.48
C VAL A 75 7.75 3.43 16.17
N ASP A 76 8.65 3.92 17.01
CA ASP A 76 10.10 3.64 16.91
C ASP A 76 10.70 3.01 18.17
N GLN A 77 9.93 2.97 19.26
CA GLN A 77 10.26 2.32 20.53
C GLN A 77 9.03 1.61 21.12
N GLU A 78 9.25 0.78 22.15
CA GLU A 78 8.18 -0.05 22.72
C GLU A 78 7.07 0.77 23.38
N GLU A 79 7.42 1.91 23.97
CA GLU A 79 6.49 2.80 24.67
C GLU A 79 5.43 3.39 23.72
N ASP A 80 5.76 3.53 22.43
CA ASP A 80 4.86 4.08 21.42
C ASP A 80 3.75 3.09 21.03
N VAL A 81 3.95 1.78 21.26
CA VAL A 81 2.98 0.73 20.92
C VAL A 81 1.65 1.02 21.62
N ALA A 82 1.68 1.31 22.93
CA ALA A 82 0.49 1.65 23.69
C ALA A 82 -0.17 2.95 23.18
N ALA A 83 0.62 3.95 22.80
CA ALA A 83 0.12 5.21 22.25
C ALA A 83 -0.56 5.02 20.87
N SER A 84 -0.19 3.97 20.13
CA SER A 84 -0.72 3.67 18.80
C SER A 84 -2.15 3.13 18.79
N HIS A 85 -2.63 2.57 19.91
CA HIS A 85 -3.96 1.92 19.98
C HIS A 85 -5.13 2.87 19.70
N HIS A 86 -4.92 4.18 19.89
CA HIS A 86 -5.95 5.21 19.66
C HIS A 86 -5.73 6.01 18.38
N LYS A 87 -4.73 5.65 17.57
CA LYS A 87 -4.36 6.38 16.36
C LYS A 87 -4.97 5.72 15.14
N ARG A 88 -5.42 6.53 14.19
CA ARG A 88 -5.96 6.02 12.92
C ARG A 88 -4.84 5.60 11.99
N VAL A 89 -3.68 6.24 12.07
CA VAL A 89 -2.51 5.88 11.27
C VAL A 89 -1.34 5.55 12.19
N VAL A 90 -0.84 4.33 12.08
CA VAL A 90 0.35 3.88 12.80
C VAL A 90 1.45 3.67 11.78
N PHE A 91 2.49 4.50 11.83
CA PHE A 91 3.68 4.33 11.01
C PHE A 91 4.70 3.51 11.77
N ILE A 92 5.37 2.61 11.06
CA ILE A 92 6.49 1.86 11.59
C ILE A 92 7.65 1.88 10.60
N SER A 93 8.84 2.13 11.13
CA SER A 93 10.07 2.16 10.36
C SER A 93 10.59 0.75 10.10
N ARG A 94 11.31 0.56 9.00
CA ARG A 94 11.94 -0.72 8.67
C ARG A 94 13.01 -1.16 9.68
N GLU A 95 13.58 -0.22 10.43
CA GLU A 95 14.66 -0.46 11.39
C GLU A 95 14.16 -1.21 12.64
N THR A 96 12.85 -1.29 12.85
CA THR A 96 12.23 -1.89 14.03
C THR A 96 11.21 -2.99 13.66
N PRO A 97 11.61 -4.04 12.91
CA PRO A 97 10.66 -5.05 12.44
C PRO A 97 10.03 -5.85 13.60
N GLN A 98 10.67 -5.91 14.76
CA GLN A 98 10.11 -6.56 15.95
C GLN A 98 8.86 -5.83 16.47
N LEU A 99 8.86 -4.48 16.41
CA LEU A 99 7.69 -3.68 16.78
C LEU A 99 6.52 -3.93 15.82
N PHE A 100 6.80 -4.29 14.56
CA PHE A 100 5.74 -4.58 13.60
C PHE A 100 4.98 -5.85 13.99
N GLY A 101 5.70 -6.92 14.31
CA GLY A 101 5.10 -8.15 14.83
C GLY A 101 4.24 -7.89 16.07
N ARG A 102 4.75 -7.10 17.02
CA ARG A 102 3.98 -6.70 18.21
C ARG A 102 2.72 -5.91 17.85
N LEU A 103 2.79 -4.95 16.94
CA LEU A 103 1.60 -4.19 16.50
C LEU A 103 0.56 -5.10 15.82
N ILE A 104 0.98 -6.10 15.04
CA ILE A 104 0.07 -7.10 14.47
C ILE A 104 -0.65 -7.89 15.57
N GLU A 105 0.04 -8.22 16.67
CA GLU A 105 -0.52 -9.01 17.78
C GLU A 105 -1.34 -8.18 18.77
N GLU A 106 -0.95 -6.94 19.04
CA GLU A 106 -1.47 -6.11 20.13
C GLU A 106 -2.55 -5.11 19.69
N LEU A 107 -2.58 -4.69 18.41
CA LEU A 107 -3.60 -3.75 17.94
C LEU A 107 -5.00 -4.41 17.93
N PRO A 108 -5.97 -3.91 18.72
CA PRO A 108 -7.25 -4.58 18.91
C PRO A 108 -8.12 -4.61 17.64
N ASP A 109 -7.89 -3.67 16.72
CA ASP A 109 -8.62 -3.54 15.46
C ASP A 109 -7.79 -3.98 14.24
N ILE A 110 -6.72 -4.78 14.42
CA ILE A 110 -5.80 -5.14 13.32
C ILE A 110 -6.50 -5.82 12.13
N THR A 111 -7.55 -6.60 12.36
CA THR A 111 -8.33 -7.26 11.30
C THR A 111 -9.21 -6.28 10.51
N GLU A 112 -9.47 -5.10 11.07
CA GLU A 112 -10.21 -4.00 10.46
C GLU A 112 -9.28 -2.92 9.89
N ARG A 113 -8.03 -2.85 10.33
CA ARG A 113 -7.03 -1.95 9.75
C ARG A 113 -6.59 -2.40 8.38
N VAL A 114 -6.34 -1.44 7.49
CA VAL A 114 -5.56 -1.69 6.28
C VAL A 114 -4.10 -1.77 6.67
N VAL A 115 -3.49 -2.94 6.47
CA VAL A 115 -2.05 -3.12 6.65
C VAL A 115 -1.37 -2.88 5.31
N PHE A 116 -0.54 -1.85 5.26
CA PHE A 116 0.20 -1.49 4.07
C PHE A 116 1.69 -1.77 4.28
N VAL A 117 2.22 -2.67 3.46
CA VAL A 117 3.66 -2.98 3.40
C VAL A 117 4.22 -2.43 2.10
N LYS A 118 5.06 -1.41 2.22
CA LYS A 118 5.68 -0.73 1.08
C LYS A 118 7.17 -1.02 1.02
N ASN A 119 7.66 -1.22 -0.20
CA ASN A 119 9.02 -1.67 -0.50
C ASN A 119 9.26 -3.08 0.03
N ILE A 120 8.37 -4.01 -0.32
CA ILE A 120 8.42 -5.40 0.16
C ILE A 120 9.76 -6.09 -0.10
N GLU A 121 10.46 -5.69 -1.17
CA GLU A 121 11.80 -6.14 -1.53
C GLU A 121 12.88 -5.85 -0.48
N LEU A 122 12.63 -4.93 0.46
CA LEU A 122 13.55 -4.57 1.53
C LEU A 122 13.42 -5.43 2.79
N PHE A 123 12.42 -6.30 2.84
CA PHE A 123 12.13 -7.15 3.98
C PHE A 123 12.44 -8.61 3.67
N ASP A 124 12.37 -9.46 4.69
CA ASP A 124 12.41 -10.91 4.52
C ASP A 124 10.99 -11.51 4.57
N GLY A 125 10.91 -12.83 4.36
CA GLY A 125 9.64 -13.55 4.30
C GLY A 125 8.82 -13.49 5.60
N SER A 126 9.41 -13.11 6.75
CA SER A 126 8.68 -13.02 8.02
C SER A 126 7.57 -11.96 8.00
N ILE A 127 7.75 -10.89 7.23
CA ILE A 127 6.72 -9.85 7.04
C ILE A 127 5.52 -10.42 6.29
N LEU A 128 5.74 -11.26 5.27
CA LEU A 128 4.64 -11.95 4.59
C LEU A 128 3.95 -12.94 5.52
N GLU A 129 4.72 -13.74 6.26
CA GLU A 129 4.16 -14.75 7.17
C GLU A 129 3.26 -14.13 8.24
N SER A 130 3.64 -12.98 8.80
CA SER A 130 2.87 -12.26 9.82
C SER A 130 1.62 -11.55 9.26
N THR A 131 1.59 -11.23 7.97
CA THR A 131 0.50 -10.41 7.38
C THR A 131 -0.42 -11.14 6.43
N LYS A 132 -0.02 -12.28 5.86
CA LYS A 132 -0.78 -13.01 4.82
C LYS A 132 -2.17 -13.48 5.26
N GLY A 133 -2.46 -13.55 6.55
CA GLY A 133 -3.79 -13.88 7.07
C GLY A 133 -4.76 -12.68 7.14
N LEU A 134 -4.26 -11.46 6.95
CA LEU A 134 -5.04 -10.24 7.18
C LEU A 134 -5.93 -9.92 5.97
N PRO A 135 -7.23 -9.64 6.18
CA PRO A 135 -8.17 -9.46 5.08
C PRO A 135 -7.97 -8.14 4.32
N ARG A 136 -7.32 -7.16 4.94
CA ARG A 136 -7.14 -5.80 4.44
C ARG A 136 -5.66 -5.49 4.20
N LEU A 137 -4.99 -6.39 3.49
CA LEU A 137 -3.57 -6.27 3.18
C LEU A 137 -3.33 -5.56 1.84
N VAL A 138 -2.39 -4.62 1.83
CA VAL A 138 -1.82 -4.04 0.61
C VAL A 138 -0.31 -4.23 0.66
N VAL A 139 0.25 -4.91 -0.35
CA VAL A 139 1.70 -5.07 -0.51
C VAL A 139 2.14 -4.35 -1.77
N SER A 140 3.19 -3.53 -1.68
CA SER A 140 3.72 -2.77 -2.80
C SER A 140 5.25 -2.83 -2.86
N GLY A 141 5.80 -3.05 -4.06
CA GLY A 141 7.25 -2.97 -4.27
C GLY A 141 7.72 -3.58 -5.58
N ASP A 142 9.04 -3.72 -5.71
CA ASP A 142 9.67 -4.43 -6.82
C ASP A 142 9.72 -5.93 -6.52
N ILE A 143 8.65 -6.61 -6.93
CA ILE A 143 8.48 -8.04 -6.71
C ILE A 143 9.54 -8.89 -7.43
N GLU A 144 10.18 -8.39 -8.48
CA GLU A 144 11.33 -9.09 -9.11
C GLU A 144 12.56 -9.10 -8.19
N ALA A 145 12.73 -8.06 -7.37
CA ALA A 145 13.82 -7.95 -6.41
C ALA A 145 13.52 -8.64 -5.07
N CYS A 146 12.34 -9.22 -4.89
CA CYS A 146 11.90 -9.81 -3.65
C CYS A 146 12.48 -11.22 -3.45
N ALA A 147 13.17 -11.46 -2.33
CA ALA A 147 13.81 -12.74 -2.03
C ALA A 147 12.81 -13.92 -1.86
N PHE A 148 11.56 -13.62 -1.53
CA PHE A 148 10.46 -14.57 -1.33
C PHE A 148 9.32 -14.35 -2.34
N LYS A 149 9.70 -13.93 -3.57
CA LYS A 149 8.78 -13.69 -4.68
C LYS A 149 7.81 -14.85 -4.92
N THR A 150 8.31 -16.09 -4.87
CA THR A 150 7.51 -17.29 -5.16
C THR A 150 6.36 -17.42 -4.16
N GLU A 151 6.66 -17.32 -2.88
CA GLU A 151 5.71 -17.38 -1.77
C GLU A 151 4.71 -16.23 -1.85
N LEU A 152 5.19 -15.02 -2.15
CA LEU A 152 4.34 -13.84 -2.31
C LEU A 152 3.33 -13.98 -3.45
N LEU A 153 3.73 -14.58 -4.58
CA LEU A 153 2.87 -14.78 -5.75
C LEU A 153 1.90 -15.95 -5.60
N GLN A 154 2.19 -16.91 -4.73
CA GLN A 154 1.27 -17.98 -4.36
C GLN A 154 0.13 -17.50 -3.44
N HIS A 155 0.28 -16.35 -2.80
CA HIS A 155 -0.79 -15.75 -2.01
C HIS A 155 -2.00 -15.38 -2.89
N VAL A 156 -3.20 -15.53 -2.32
CA VAL A 156 -4.47 -15.25 -3.02
C VAL A 156 -4.78 -13.76 -2.92
N TRP A 157 -4.41 -13.03 -3.97
CA TRP A 157 -4.69 -11.61 -4.11
C TRP A 157 -6.07 -11.40 -4.75
N ARG A 158 -6.91 -10.54 -4.16
CA ARG A 158 -8.19 -10.14 -4.79
C ARG A 158 -7.92 -9.21 -5.98
N THR A 159 -6.93 -8.35 -5.83
CA THR A 159 -6.53 -7.37 -6.82
C THR A 159 -5.02 -7.44 -7.03
N ARG A 160 -4.59 -7.45 -8.28
CA ARG A 160 -3.19 -7.29 -8.67
C ARG A 160 -3.06 -6.05 -9.54
N ILE A 161 -1.99 -5.29 -9.35
CA ILE A 161 -1.72 -4.08 -10.12
C ILE A 161 -0.25 -4.09 -10.52
N SER A 162 0.01 -4.08 -11.82
CA SER A 162 1.37 -4.15 -12.36
C SER A 162 1.71 -2.90 -13.16
N PHE A 163 2.74 -2.17 -12.75
CA PHE A 163 3.30 -1.01 -13.47
C PHE A 163 4.54 -1.36 -14.30
N SER A 164 5.07 -2.57 -14.13
CA SER A 164 6.16 -3.15 -14.90
C SER A 164 5.91 -4.65 -15.06
N LYS A 165 6.63 -5.28 -16.00
CA LYS A 165 6.54 -6.73 -16.24
C LYS A 165 7.04 -7.51 -15.03
N LEU A 166 6.30 -8.55 -14.67
CA LEU A 166 6.69 -9.53 -13.66
C LEU A 166 6.98 -10.88 -14.35
N GLY A 167 8.23 -11.10 -14.75
CA GLY A 167 8.63 -12.21 -15.59
C GLY A 167 7.97 -12.14 -16.97
N ASP A 168 7.47 -13.28 -17.45
CA ASP A 168 6.74 -13.39 -18.72
C ASP A 168 5.21 -13.39 -18.51
N ASP A 169 4.71 -12.50 -17.65
CA ASP A 169 3.29 -12.40 -17.26
C ASP A 169 2.33 -11.97 -18.39
N GLY A 170 2.85 -11.62 -19.57
CA GLY A 170 2.04 -11.16 -20.70
C GLY A 170 1.45 -9.76 -20.48
N LEU A 171 2.00 -8.97 -19.54
CA LEU A 171 1.58 -7.60 -19.34
C LEU A 171 1.68 -6.80 -20.64
N PRO A 172 0.61 -6.08 -21.07
CA PRO A 172 0.66 -5.25 -22.25
C PRO A 172 1.67 -4.11 -22.08
N ASP A 173 2.08 -3.50 -23.20
CA ASP A 173 2.89 -2.27 -23.12
C ASP A 173 2.05 -1.15 -22.51
N LEU A 174 2.53 -0.60 -21.40
CA LEU A 174 1.86 0.45 -20.63
C LEU A 174 2.52 1.80 -20.87
N PRO A 175 1.75 2.91 -20.97
CA PRO A 175 2.31 4.24 -20.87
C PRO A 175 3.00 4.43 -19.51
N LYS A 176 3.99 5.34 -19.45
CA LYS A 176 4.65 5.72 -18.19
C LYS A 176 3.62 6.14 -17.15
N TYR A 177 3.82 5.73 -15.90
CA TYR A 177 2.93 6.03 -14.77
C TYR A 177 1.51 5.44 -14.90
N SER A 178 1.36 4.42 -15.75
CA SER A 178 0.14 3.63 -15.86
C SER A 178 0.39 2.23 -15.33
N GLY A 179 -0.58 1.69 -14.59
CA GLY A 179 -0.61 0.31 -14.14
C GLY A 179 -1.69 -0.47 -14.86
N TYR A 180 -1.54 -1.78 -14.92
CA TYR A 180 -2.59 -2.70 -15.33
C TYR A 180 -3.20 -3.34 -14.09
N LEU A 181 -4.49 -3.14 -13.87
CA LEU A 181 -5.24 -3.75 -12.78
C LEU A 181 -5.87 -5.06 -13.27
N GLU A 182 -5.76 -6.09 -12.43
CA GLU A 182 -6.37 -7.39 -12.62
C GLU A 182 -7.19 -7.80 -11.39
N GLN A 183 -8.47 -8.06 -11.62
CA GLN A 183 -9.42 -8.65 -10.68
C GLN A 183 -10.26 -9.70 -11.42
N LYS A 184 -10.96 -10.56 -10.66
CA LYS A 184 -11.79 -11.65 -11.21
C LYS A 184 -12.79 -11.22 -12.30
N HIS A 185 -13.36 -10.02 -12.18
CA HIS A 185 -14.42 -9.51 -13.06
C HIS A 185 -14.09 -8.17 -13.71
N ARG A 186 -12.86 -7.68 -13.54
CA ARG A 186 -12.46 -6.35 -13.97
C ARG A 186 -10.98 -6.33 -14.26
N THR A 187 -10.63 -5.92 -15.46
CA THR A 187 -9.25 -5.63 -15.85
C THR A 187 -9.19 -4.32 -16.59
N GLY A 188 -8.07 -3.62 -16.54
CA GLY A 188 -7.92 -2.36 -17.24
C GLY A 188 -6.76 -1.51 -16.75
N ILE A 189 -6.66 -0.31 -17.32
CA ILE A 189 -5.58 0.61 -17.01
C ILE A 189 -5.95 1.44 -15.78
N VAL A 190 -5.04 1.51 -14.83
CA VAL A 190 -5.10 2.45 -13.70
C VAL A 190 -4.06 3.53 -13.84
N THR A 191 -4.44 4.77 -13.55
CA THR A 191 -3.53 5.92 -13.53
C THR A 191 -3.88 6.84 -12.38
N LEU A 192 -2.97 7.78 -12.08
CA LEU A 192 -3.29 8.95 -11.27
C LEU A 192 -3.73 10.07 -12.19
N GLY A 193 -4.87 10.69 -11.89
CA GLY A 193 -5.33 11.89 -12.58
C GLY A 193 -4.60 13.14 -12.13
N GLU A 194 -4.74 14.20 -12.92
CA GLU A 194 -4.22 15.52 -12.54
C GLU A 194 -5.02 16.08 -11.36
N VAL A 195 -4.31 16.79 -10.49
CA VAL A 195 -4.90 17.52 -9.39
C VAL A 195 -5.64 18.71 -10.00
N GLN A 196 -6.97 18.72 -9.96
CA GLN A 196 -7.73 19.90 -10.35
C GLN A 196 -7.46 20.99 -9.32
N SER A 197 -6.78 22.06 -9.72
CA SER A 197 -6.73 23.27 -8.89
C SER A 197 -8.15 23.74 -8.63
N PRO A 198 -8.50 24.14 -7.39
CA PRO A 198 -9.76 24.81 -7.15
C PRO A 198 -9.84 25.99 -8.12
N GLN A 199 -10.91 26.05 -8.92
CA GLN A 199 -11.21 27.25 -9.68
C GLN A 199 -11.60 28.32 -8.66
N ASP A 200 -10.70 29.27 -8.44
CA ASP A 200 -10.94 30.47 -7.62
C ASP A 200 -12.09 31.32 -8.18
#